data_AF-A0A3D0ZN82-F1
#
_entry.id   AF-A0A3D0ZN82-F1
#
_cell.length_a   1.000
_cell.length_b   1.000
_cell.length_c   1.000
_cell.angle_alpha   90.00
_cell.angle_beta   90.00
_cell.angle_gamma   90.00
#
_symmetry.space_group_name_H-M   'P 1'
#
loop_
_entity.id
_entity.type
_entity.pdbx_description
1 polymer ?
#
loop_
_entity_poly.entity_id
_entity_poly.type
_entity_poly.pdbx_seq_one_letter_code
_entity_poly.pdbx_strand_id
1 'polypeptide(L)' 'MVGKALGLLVLLGDEPRGASAADISRRADLPFSTTYRLLGSLTRDGFVDYEPDGRRYHLGL' A
#
# COMPACT_ATOMS: atom_id res chain seq x y z
N MET A 1 3.56 -9.64 -11.73
CA MET A 1 2.81 -8.73 -10.84
C MET A 1 3.08 -8.97 -9.36
N VAL A 2 3.29 -10.22 -8.91
CA VAL A 2 3.57 -10.57 -7.51
C VAL A 2 4.68 -9.73 -6.87
N GLY A 3 5.83 -9.56 -7.54
CA GLY A 3 6.94 -8.78 -6.99
C GLY A 3 6.61 -7.32 -6.64
N LYS A 4 5.73 -6.67 -7.42
CA LYS A 4 5.30 -5.29 -7.13
C LYS A 4 4.42 -5.24 -5.88
N ALA A 5 3.51 -6.21 -5.73
CA ALA A 5 2.63 -6.30 -4.57
C ALA A 5 3.43 -6.57 -3.28
N LEU A 6 4.37 -7.53 -3.33
CA LEU A 6 5.30 -7.80 -2.22
C LEU A 6 6.13 -6.55 -1.86
N GLY A 7 6.61 -5.81 -2.85
CA GLY A 7 7.32 -4.55 -2.62
C GLY A 7 6.48 -3.52 -1.87
N LEU A 8 5.17 -3.43 -2.15
CA LEU A 8 4.29 -2.53 -1.39
C LEU A 8 4.13 -2.97 0.07
N LEU A 9 4.06 -4.28 0.34
CA LEU A 9 3.97 -4.81 1.71
C LEU A 9 5.24 -4.49 2.51
N VAL A 10 6.42 -4.65 1.90
CA VAL A 10 7.70 -4.27 2.53
C VAL A 10 7.71 -2.77 2.86
N LEU A 11 7.34 -1.92 1.89
CA LEU A 11 7.29 -0.47 2.10
C LEU A 11 6.31 -0.05 3.21
N LEU A 12 5.18 -0.75 3.34
CA LEU A 12 4.20 -0.51 4.40
C LEU A 12 4.67 -1.02 5.76
N GLY A 13 5.43 -2.13 5.80
CA GLY A 13 6.06 -2.63 7.02
C GLY A 13 7.08 -1.65 7.60
N ASP A 14 7.74 -0.87 6.75
CA ASP A 14 8.68 0.19 7.15
C ASP A 14 7.98 1.49 7.63
N GLU A 15 6.64 1.56 7.55
CA GLU A 15 5.84 2.74 7.90
C GLU A 15 4.82 2.42 9.02
N PRO A 16 5.22 2.44 10.30
CA PRO A 16 4.34 2.10 11.43
C PRO A 16 3.09 2.97 11.55
N ARG A 17 3.14 4.19 11.01
CA ARG A 17 2.02 5.14 10.99
C ARG A 17 1.16 5.01 9.73
N GLY A 18 1.46 4.06 8.86
CA GLY A 18 0.86 3.92 7.55
C GLY A 18 1.27 5.04 6.59
N ALA A 19 1.00 4.82 5.30
CA ALA A 19 1.34 5.75 4.23
C ALA A 19 0.17 5.98 3.29
N SER A 20 0.11 7.15 2.66
CA SER A 20 -0.91 7.41 1.63
C SER A 20 -0.56 6.65 0.33
N ALA A 21 -1.56 6.40 -0.51
CA ALA A 21 -1.32 5.82 -1.84
C ALA A 21 -0.33 6.65 -2.69
N ALA A 22 -0.31 7.97 -2.50
CA ALA A 22 0.60 8.86 -3.23
C ALA A 22 2.05 8.70 -2.74
N ASP A 23 2.26 8.57 -1.44
CA ASP A 23 3.59 8.36 -0.85
C ASP A 23 4.16 7.00 -1.28
N ILE A 24 3.34 5.96 -1.19
CA ILE A 24 3.69 4.60 -1.61
C ILE A 24 4.03 4.57 -3.11
N SER A 25 3.23 5.27 -3.93
CA SER A 25 3.46 5.35 -5.38
C SER A 25 4.82 5.96 -5.72
N ARG A 26 5.20 7.05 -5.02
CA ARG A 26 6.50 7.70 -5.23
C ARG A 26 7.66 6.81 -4.77
N ARG A 27 7.52 6.13 -3.64
CA ARG A 27 8.58 5.24 -3.09
C ARG A 27 8.77 3.95 -3.87
N ALA A 28 7.68 3.38 -4.37
CA ALA A 28 7.71 2.17 -5.18
C ALA A 28 8.14 2.42 -6.64
N ASP A 29 8.28 3.69 -7.04
CA ASP A 29 8.49 4.11 -8.44
C ASP A 29 7.46 3.47 -9.38
N LEU A 30 6.19 3.56 -9.00
CA LEU A 30 5.06 3.03 -9.75
C LEU A 30 4.07 4.15 -10.12
N PRO A 31 3.38 4.04 -11.27
CA PRO A 31 2.27 4.94 -11.57
C PRO A 31 1.19 4.85 -10.50
N PHE A 32 0.61 5.99 -10.10
CA PHE A 32 -0.40 6.06 -9.05
C PHE A 32 -1.57 5.11 -9.27
N SER A 33 -2.09 5.01 -10.50
CA SER A 33 -3.17 4.10 -10.85
C SER A 33 -2.81 2.62 -10.66
N THR A 34 -1.54 2.25 -10.86
CA THR A 34 -1.05 0.89 -10.60
C THR A 34 -0.96 0.63 -9.12
N THR A 35 -0.34 1.55 -8.37
CA THR A 35 -0.23 1.49 -6.90
C THR A 35 -1.62 1.37 -6.26
N TYR A 36 -2.56 2.22 -6.66
CA TYR A 36 -3.92 2.23 -6.11
C TYR A 36 -4.67 0.90 -6.36
N ARG A 37 -4.53 0.32 -7.56
CA ARG A 37 -5.13 -1.00 -7.88
C ARG A 37 -4.50 -2.14 -7.07
N LEU A 38 -3.19 -2.09 -6.85
CA LEU A 38 -2.48 -3.09 -6.04
C LEU A 38 -2.89 -2.99 -4.58
N LEU A 39 -2.88 -1.78 -4.00
CA LEU A 39 -3.35 -1.53 -2.63
C LEU A 39 -4.79 -2.00 -2.44
N GLY A 40 -5.69 -1.65 -3.37
CA GLY A 40 -7.07 -2.13 -3.29
C GLY A 40 -7.19 -3.66 -3.37
N SER A 41 -6.28 -4.35 -4.07
CA SER A 41 -6.27 -5.82 -4.09
C SER A 41 -5.74 -6.40 -2.78
N LEU A 42 -4.63 -5.86 -2.27
CA LEU A 42 -4.08 -6.25 -0.98
C LEU A 42 -5.04 -5.99 0.18
N THR A 43 -5.81 -4.91 0.14
CA THR A 43 -6.85 -4.62 1.14
C THR A 43 -8.03 -5.57 1.04
N ARG A 44 -8.50 -5.88 -0.17
CA ARG A 44 -9.55 -6.90 -0.34
C ARG A 44 -9.13 -8.26 0.16
N ASP A 45 -7.85 -8.60 0.00
CA ASP A 45 -7.29 -9.89 0.40
C ASP A 45 -6.81 -9.91 1.88
N GLY A 46 -6.92 -8.79 2.61
CA GLY A 46 -6.60 -8.69 4.04
C GLY A 46 -5.13 -8.47 4.40
N PHE A 47 -4.24 -8.23 3.42
CA PHE A 47 -2.82 -7.98 3.68
C PHE A 47 -2.52 -6.51 4.05
N VAL A 48 -3.44 -5.60 3.78
CA VAL A 48 -3.27 -4.16 4.00
C VAL A 48 -4.56 -3.55 4.51
N ASP A 49 -4.53 -2.91 5.68
CA ASP A 49 -5.66 -2.16 6.20
C ASP A 49 -5.70 -0.75 5.63
N TYR A 50 -6.92 -0.22 5.40
CA TYR A 50 -7.13 1.15 4.97
C TYR A 50 -7.87 1.95 6.06
N GLU A 51 -7.23 3.00 6.54
CA GLU A 51 -7.75 3.94 7.52
C GLU A 51 -8.35 5.16 6.79
N PRO A 52 -9.69 5.33 6.79
CA PRO A 52 -10.36 6.29 5.91
C PRO A 52 -10.17 7.75 6.34
N ASP A 53 -10.00 8.01 7.64
CA ASP A 53 -9.92 9.37 8.18
C ASP A 53 -8.61 10.07 7.76
N GLY A 54 -7.47 9.39 7.95
CA GLY A 54 -6.16 9.82 7.47
C GLY A 54 -5.84 9.41 6.03
N ARG A 55 -6.69 8.59 5.39
CA ARG A 55 -6.48 7.99 4.06
C ARG A 55 -5.17 7.23 3.96
N ARG A 56 -4.86 6.47 5.01
CA ARG A 56 -3.60 5.73 5.15
C ARG A 56 -3.80 4.25 4.92
N TYR A 57 -2.79 3.65 4.32
CA TYR A 57 -2.65 2.21 4.22
C TYR A 57 -1.64 1.73 5.25
N HIS A 58 -1.97 0.64 5.93
CA HIS A 58 -1.14 0.01 6.95
C HIS A 58 -0.89 -1.44 6.54
N LEU A 59 0.27 -1.99 6.86
CA LEU A 59 0.45 -3.44 6.76
C LEU A 59 -0.56 -4.12 7.69
N GLY A 60 -1.37 -5.02 7.16
CA GLY A 60 -2.35 -5.77 7.93
C GLY A 60 -1.66 -6.75 8.89
N LEU A 61 -2.33 -7.03 10.01
CA LEU A 61 -1.94 -8.04 11.01
C LEU A 61 -2.37 -9.44 10.59
#